data_AF-A0AAW1PWK6-F1
#
_entry.id   AF-A0AAW1PWK6-F1
#
_cell.length_a   1.000
_cell.length_b   1.000
_cell.length_c   1.000
_cell.angle_alpha   90.00
_cell.angle_beta   90.00
_cell.angle_gamma   90.00
#
_symmetry.space_group_name_H-M   'P 1'
#
loop_
_entity.id
_entity.type
_entity.pdbx_description
1 polymer ?
#
loop_
_entity_poly.entity_id
_entity_poly.type
_entity_poly.pdbx_seq_one_letter_code
_entity_poly.pdbx_strand_id
1 'polypeptide(L)'
;MPGQIDAVIVHCTSFNPVPSLAACVLNHFHMKHTTLAYTLSGMGCAASVVAIDLAQELLQNHRNMRVLIAGTENITTMLYRGDARSHLLTNCLFRLGLVGIRIGRDVTSVASRALNLNIRALAPLILPWSEKLVYAGNKIARKVFKAKIPEYTPDFKMAVDHFAMHPGGKAVIDTMEKALALSPEHAQPNRAAFERFGNTSSSSTWYAWSHIESFQGIKRGERLWQLAFGSGFKCNSAVWRALKTNLHRHDAWTDQCSC
;
A
#
# COMPACT_ATOMS: atom_id res chain seq x y z
N MET A 1 -12.22 11.65 -19.76
CA MET A 1 -13.43 12.48 -19.58
C MET A 1 -14.41 11.74 -18.65
N PRO A 2 -15.09 12.42 -17.71
CA PRO A 2 -15.97 11.80 -16.71
C PRO A 2 -17.07 10.90 -17.30
N GLY A 3 -17.60 11.24 -18.48
CA GLY A 3 -18.61 10.45 -19.18
C GLY A 3 -18.15 9.10 -19.76
N GLN A 4 -16.90 8.71 -19.54
CA GLN A 4 -16.37 7.39 -19.96
C GLN A 4 -16.15 6.43 -18.80
N ILE A 5 -16.38 6.87 -17.56
CA ILE A 5 -16.19 6.06 -16.36
C ILE A 5 -17.50 5.31 -16.06
N ASP A 6 -17.39 4.02 -15.78
CA ASP A 6 -18.53 3.13 -15.55
C ASP A 6 -18.65 2.72 -14.08
N ALA A 7 -17.57 2.82 -13.31
CA ALA A 7 -17.58 2.62 -11.86
C ALA A 7 -16.64 3.59 -11.16
N VAL A 8 -17.05 4.08 -9.99
CA VAL A 8 -16.24 4.91 -9.09
C VAL A 8 -16.15 4.23 -7.74
N ILE A 9 -14.92 4.00 -7.27
CA ILE A 9 -14.61 3.47 -5.95
C ILE A 9 -13.94 4.58 -5.15
N VAL A 10 -14.65 5.13 -4.17
CA VAL A 10 -14.07 6.10 -3.23
C VAL A 10 -13.68 5.39 -1.95
N HIS A 11 -12.43 5.53 -1.51
CA HIS A 11 -12.01 5.04 -0.21
C HIS A 11 -11.68 6.20 0.74
N CYS A 12 -12.25 6.14 1.95
CA CYS A 12 -11.98 7.08 3.04
C CYS A 12 -12.18 6.39 4.38
N THR A 13 -11.13 6.31 5.20
CA THR A 13 -11.16 5.51 6.42
C THR A 13 -12.16 6.07 7.44
N SER A 14 -12.20 7.39 7.58
CA SER A 14 -12.73 8.04 8.80
C SER A 14 -13.99 8.88 8.56
N PHE A 15 -14.36 9.10 7.31
CA PHE A 15 -15.51 9.92 6.93
C PHE A 15 -16.44 9.12 6.01
N ASN A 16 -17.66 8.87 6.50
CA ASN A 16 -18.70 8.12 5.80
C ASN A 16 -20.06 8.86 5.88
N PRO A 17 -20.26 9.92 5.08
CA PRO A 17 -21.49 10.70 5.07
C PRO A 17 -22.64 9.96 4.37
N VAL A 18 -23.86 10.45 4.57
CA VAL A 18 -25.04 10.10 3.79
C VAL A 18 -25.58 11.40 3.16
N PRO A 19 -25.64 11.54 1.82
CA PRO A 19 -25.26 10.56 0.80
C PRO A 19 -23.75 10.26 0.79
N SER A 20 -23.38 9.10 0.23
CA SER A 20 -22.00 8.60 0.27
C SER A 20 -21.02 9.51 -0.50
N LEU A 21 -19.72 9.44 -0.17
CA LEU A 21 -18.69 10.19 -0.88
C LEU A 21 -18.67 9.89 -2.38
N ALA A 22 -18.87 8.63 -2.77
CA ALA A 22 -18.97 8.27 -4.18
C ALA A 22 -20.16 8.95 -4.85
N ALA A 23 -21.33 9.02 -4.20
CA ALA A 23 -22.48 9.74 -4.72
C ALA A 23 -22.19 11.25 -4.85
N CYS A 24 -21.50 11.86 -3.89
CA CYS A 24 -21.05 13.25 -3.98
C CYS A 24 -20.13 13.48 -5.18
N VAL A 25 -19.17 12.59 -5.45
CA VAL A 25 -18.28 12.64 -6.61
C VAL A 25 -19.07 12.52 -7.92
N LEU A 26 -19.96 11.53 -8.02
CA LEU A 26 -20.81 11.34 -9.20
C LEU A 26 -21.64 12.59 -9.51
N ASN A 27 -22.26 13.18 -8.49
CA ASN A 27 -23.06 14.39 -8.62
C ASN A 27 -22.22 15.61 -9.02
N HIS A 28 -21.07 15.80 -8.36
CA HIS A 28 -20.18 16.95 -8.61
C HIS A 28 -19.61 16.96 -10.02
N PHE A 29 -19.23 15.78 -10.55
CA PHE A 29 -18.68 15.66 -11.90
C PHE A 29 -19.73 15.33 -12.98
N HIS A 30 -21.03 15.41 -12.65
CA HIS A 30 -22.14 15.11 -13.56
C HIS A 30 -21.95 13.77 -14.32
N MET A 31 -21.57 12.73 -13.58
CA MET A 31 -21.34 11.40 -14.14
C MET A 31 -22.67 10.73 -14.54
N LYS A 32 -22.60 9.69 -15.39
CA LYS A 32 -23.80 8.99 -15.85
C LYS A 32 -24.56 8.37 -14.68
N HIS A 33 -25.89 8.37 -14.75
CA HIS A 33 -26.74 7.70 -13.75
C HIS A 33 -26.54 6.18 -13.67
N THR A 34 -25.95 5.57 -14.70
CA THR A 34 -25.60 4.14 -14.73
C THR A 34 -24.22 3.85 -14.12
N THR A 35 -23.49 4.86 -13.67
CA THR A 35 -22.16 4.69 -13.07
C THR A 35 -22.31 4.00 -11.71
N LEU A 36 -21.61 2.88 -11.52
CA LEU A 36 -21.59 2.19 -10.22
C LEU A 36 -20.82 3.04 -9.20
N ALA A 37 -21.34 3.17 -7.99
CA ALA A 37 -20.75 3.99 -6.94
C ALA A 37 -20.47 3.16 -5.68
N TYR A 38 -19.20 2.93 -5.37
CA TYR A 38 -18.75 2.20 -4.19
C TYR A 38 -18.04 3.14 -3.23
N THR A 39 -18.35 3.06 -1.94
CA THR A 39 -17.63 3.78 -0.88
C THR A 39 -17.07 2.78 0.12
N LEU A 40 -15.75 2.75 0.26
CA LEU A 40 -15.02 1.90 1.20
C LEU A 40 -14.59 2.74 2.41
N SER A 41 -15.24 2.50 3.55
CA SER A 41 -14.93 3.18 4.81
C SER A 41 -14.63 2.19 5.94
N GLY A 42 -13.89 2.63 6.95
CA GLY A 42 -13.49 1.80 8.09
C GLY A 42 -12.41 0.73 7.80
N MET A 43 -11.90 0.64 6.57
CA MET A 43 -10.89 -0.36 6.16
C MET A 43 -9.46 -0.02 6.62
N GLY A 44 -9.24 1.21 7.11
CA GLY A 44 -7.94 1.67 7.60
C GLY A 44 -6.91 1.85 6.49
N CYS A 45 -5.64 1.78 6.87
CA CYS A 45 -4.52 2.09 5.99
C CYS A 45 -4.32 1.13 4.79
N ALA A 46 -5.05 0.00 4.74
CA ALA A 46 -5.09 -0.90 3.58
C ALA A 46 -6.21 -0.58 2.59
N ALA A 47 -7.06 0.42 2.84
CA ALA A 47 -8.25 0.71 2.03
C ALA A 47 -7.93 0.92 0.54
N SER A 48 -6.77 1.51 0.22
CA SER A 48 -6.33 1.73 -1.16
C SER A 48 -6.09 0.42 -1.90
N VAL A 49 -5.38 -0.53 -1.29
CA VAL A 49 -5.11 -1.84 -1.91
C VAL A 49 -6.38 -2.70 -1.97
N VAL A 50 -7.28 -2.57 -1.00
CA VAL A 50 -8.61 -3.21 -1.06
C VAL A 50 -9.47 -2.63 -2.20
N ALA A 51 -9.40 -1.30 -2.43
CA ALA A 51 -10.09 -0.68 -3.56
C ALA A 51 -9.57 -1.19 -4.91
N ILE A 52 -8.26 -1.45 -5.01
CA ILE A 52 -7.64 -2.05 -6.20
C ILE A 52 -8.12 -3.48 -6.43
N ASP A 53 -8.22 -4.28 -5.37
CA ASP A 53 -8.75 -5.65 -5.43
C ASP A 53 -10.20 -5.67 -5.94
N LEU A 54 -11.07 -4.80 -5.37
CA LEU A 54 -12.44 -4.62 -5.86
C LEU A 54 -12.48 -4.16 -7.33
N ALA A 55 -11.61 -3.21 -7.71
CA ALA A 55 -11.52 -2.78 -9.10
C ALA A 55 -11.10 -3.91 -10.04
N GLN A 56 -10.17 -4.77 -9.61
CA GLN A 56 -9.73 -5.93 -10.37
C GLN A 56 -10.89 -6.91 -10.58
N GLU A 57 -11.67 -7.21 -9.55
CA GLU A 57 -12.86 -8.07 -9.67
C GLU A 57 -13.89 -7.48 -10.64
N LEU A 58 -14.15 -6.17 -10.58
CA LEU A 58 -15.05 -5.50 -11.51
C LEU A 58 -14.55 -5.59 -12.96
N LEU A 59 -13.26 -5.35 -13.19
CA LEU A 59 -12.65 -5.42 -14.51
C LEU A 59 -12.60 -6.84 -15.09
N GLN A 60 -12.48 -7.85 -14.23
CA GLN A 60 -12.48 -9.26 -14.64
C GLN A 60 -13.90 -9.75 -15.01
N ASN A 61 -14.92 -9.28 -14.30
CA ASN A 61 -16.30 -9.71 -14.50
C ASN A 61 -17.08 -8.86 -15.52
N HIS A 62 -16.61 -7.66 -15.87
CA HIS A 62 -17.26 -6.77 -16.83
C HIS A 62 -16.34 -6.41 -18.00
N ARG A 63 -16.77 -6.71 -19.23
CA ARG A 63 -16.02 -6.33 -20.44
C ARG A 63 -16.05 -4.81 -20.66
N ASN A 64 -14.89 -4.25 -21.02
CA ASN A 64 -14.70 -2.84 -21.41
C ASN A 64 -15.13 -1.81 -20.35
N MET A 65 -15.15 -2.18 -19.07
CA MET A 65 -15.48 -1.28 -17.98
C MET A 65 -14.29 -0.36 -17.66
N ARG A 66 -14.56 0.90 -17.33
CA ARG A 66 -13.56 1.85 -16.81
C ARG A 66 -13.87 2.20 -15.36
N VAL A 67 -12.92 1.89 -14.48
CA VAL A 67 -13.03 2.09 -13.04
C VAL A 67 -12.15 3.27 -12.62
N LEU A 68 -12.72 4.22 -11.90
CA LEU A 68 -12.00 5.30 -11.21
C LEU A 68 -11.88 4.95 -9.73
N ILE A 69 -10.66 4.91 -9.21
CA ILE A 69 -10.41 4.80 -7.78
C ILE A 69 -10.00 6.19 -7.28
N ALA A 70 -10.68 6.70 -6.26
CA ALA A 70 -10.36 7.97 -5.62
C ALA A 70 -10.15 7.75 -4.12
N GLY A 71 -8.98 8.14 -3.63
CA GLY A 71 -8.66 8.10 -2.21
C GLY A 71 -8.76 9.48 -1.58
N THR A 72 -9.48 9.60 -0.48
CA THR A 72 -9.43 10.79 0.38
C THR A 72 -9.34 10.37 1.82
N GLU A 73 -8.54 11.05 2.61
CA GLU A 73 -8.39 10.75 4.03
C GLU A 73 -8.63 12.06 4.80
N ASN A 74 -9.75 12.13 5.50
CA ASN A 74 -10.00 13.19 6.47
C ASN A 74 -9.71 12.64 7.85
N ILE A 75 -8.51 12.92 8.33
CA ILE A 75 -8.05 12.34 9.57
C ILE A 75 -8.53 13.21 10.77
N THR A 76 -8.90 14.48 10.53
CA THR A 76 -9.33 15.53 11.50
C THR A 76 -10.35 15.08 12.57
N THR A 77 -11.16 14.06 12.31
CA THR A 77 -12.21 13.58 13.23
C THR A 77 -11.70 12.70 14.37
N MET A 78 -10.43 12.33 14.38
CA MET A 78 -10.01 11.17 15.14
C MET A 78 -9.25 11.52 16.48
N LEU A 79 -9.21 12.79 16.96
CA LEU A 79 -8.22 13.30 17.98
C LEU A 79 -8.24 12.57 19.31
N TYR A 80 -7.10 12.00 19.72
CA TYR A 80 -6.97 11.51 21.09
C TYR A 80 -6.70 12.68 22.04
N ARG A 81 -7.68 12.99 22.90
CA ARG A 81 -7.64 14.06 23.92
C ARG A 81 -7.31 13.58 25.35
N GLY A 82 -6.94 12.30 25.51
CA GLY A 82 -6.59 11.76 26.82
C GLY A 82 -5.09 11.81 27.11
N ASP A 83 -4.70 11.40 28.32
CA ASP A 83 -3.32 11.52 28.82
C ASP A 83 -2.48 10.24 28.65
N ALA A 84 -3.04 9.19 28.05
CA ALA A 84 -2.29 7.95 27.82
C ALA A 84 -1.16 8.16 26.79
N ARG A 85 0.10 8.16 27.26
CA ARG A 85 1.30 8.40 26.44
C ARG A 85 1.40 7.53 25.19
N SER A 86 0.97 6.27 25.26
CA SER A 86 0.98 5.34 24.11
C SER A 86 0.01 5.75 23.01
N HIS A 87 -1.06 6.47 23.33
CA HIS A 87 -2.07 6.95 22.36
C HIS A 87 -1.70 8.31 21.78
N LEU A 88 -0.95 9.13 22.53
CA LEU A 88 -0.39 10.40 22.04
C LEU A 88 0.59 10.19 20.87
N LEU A 89 1.32 9.07 20.83
CA LEU A 89 2.17 8.71 19.67
C LEU A 89 1.40 8.74 18.35
N THR A 90 0.10 8.44 18.38
CA THR A 90 -0.72 8.42 17.17
C THR A 90 -1.03 9.81 16.67
N ASN A 91 -1.13 10.80 17.56
CA ASN A 91 -1.25 12.21 17.18
C ASN A 91 0.03 12.73 16.47
N CYS A 92 1.19 12.10 16.71
CA CYS A 92 2.46 12.46 16.08
C CYS A 92 2.72 11.70 14.76
N LEU A 93 2.22 10.47 14.62
CA LEU A 93 2.46 9.65 13.42
C LEU A 93 1.63 10.10 12.21
N PHE A 94 0.38 10.51 12.42
CA PHE A 94 -0.50 10.96 11.34
C PHE A 94 -0.34 12.47 11.12
N ARG A 95 0.12 12.87 9.92
CA ARG A 95 0.19 14.29 9.56
C ARG A 95 -1.15 14.68 8.92
N LEU A 96 -1.86 15.60 9.57
CA LEU A 96 -3.32 15.64 9.66
C LEU A 96 -3.75 14.40 10.42
N GLY A 97 -3.85 14.55 11.74
CA GLY A 97 -3.90 13.42 12.66
C GLY A 97 -5.23 12.70 12.60
N LEU A 98 -5.29 11.51 13.20
CA LEU A 98 -5.96 11.24 14.48
C LEU A 98 -6.53 9.76 14.55
N VAL A 99 -6.89 9.25 15.74
CA VAL A 99 -7.36 7.92 16.26
C VAL A 99 -6.19 7.02 16.63
N GLY A 100 -6.04 6.89 17.96
CA GLY A 100 -5.08 6.03 18.62
C GLY A 100 -5.35 4.56 18.38
N ILE A 101 -4.60 3.97 17.44
CA ILE A 101 -4.40 2.52 17.43
C ILE A 101 -3.33 2.24 18.50
N ARG A 102 -3.62 1.33 19.43
CA ARG A 102 -2.62 0.82 20.38
C ARG A 102 -1.50 0.13 19.60
N ILE A 103 -0.40 0.83 19.36
CA ILE A 103 0.82 0.24 18.80
C ILE A 103 1.55 -0.47 19.95
N GLY A 104 1.16 -1.71 20.23
CA GLY A 104 1.90 -2.56 21.17
C GLY A 104 3.25 -3.00 20.59
N ARG A 105 4.16 -3.49 21.46
CA ARG A 105 5.42 -4.13 21.04
C ARG A 105 5.20 -5.31 20.08
N ASP A 106 3.98 -5.85 20.05
CA ASP A 106 3.57 -6.95 19.17
C ASP A 106 3.34 -6.52 17.71
N VAL A 107 3.20 -5.22 17.40
CA VAL A 107 2.86 -4.73 16.05
C VAL A 107 3.87 -5.19 15.00
N THR A 108 5.16 -5.16 15.32
CA THR A 108 6.22 -5.62 14.42
C THR A 108 6.15 -7.13 14.20
N SER A 109 5.88 -7.90 15.25
CA SER A 109 5.71 -9.36 15.16
C SER A 109 4.47 -9.77 14.36
N VAL A 110 3.36 -9.07 14.56
CA VAL A 110 2.11 -9.34 13.85
C VAL A 110 2.19 -8.86 12.41
N ALA A 111 2.79 -7.70 12.14
CA ALA A 111 3.08 -7.23 10.79
C ALA A 111 3.99 -8.19 10.04
N SER A 112 5.06 -8.70 10.67
CA SER A 112 5.94 -9.72 10.09
C SER A 112 5.18 -11.01 9.76
N ARG A 113 4.29 -11.46 10.66
CA ARG A 113 3.45 -12.64 10.39
C ARG A 113 2.48 -12.42 9.22
N ALA A 114 1.80 -11.27 9.19
CA ALA A 114 0.87 -10.93 8.12
C ALA A 114 1.60 -10.80 6.78
N LEU A 115 2.78 -10.17 6.78
CA LEU A 115 3.67 -10.10 5.63
C LEU A 115 4.12 -11.48 5.16
N ASN A 116 4.51 -12.37 6.06
CA ASN A 116 4.90 -13.74 5.72
C ASN A 116 3.76 -14.53 5.08
N LEU A 117 2.52 -14.34 5.53
CA LEU A 117 1.35 -14.97 4.90
C LEU A 117 1.09 -14.40 3.50
N ASN A 118 1.19 -13.09 3.34
CA ASN A 118 1.05 -12.42 2.05
C ASN A 118 2.15 -12.87 1.06
N ILE A 119 3.41 -12.91 1.52
CA ILE A 119 4.56 -13.45 0.78
C ILE A 119 4.30 -14.88 0.32
N ARG A 120 3.78 -15.76 1.18
CA ARG A 120 3.50 -17.16 0.80
C ARG A 120 2.47 -17.28 -0.32
N ALA A 121 1.49 -16.36 -0.37
CA ALA A 121 0.51 -16.31 -1.44
C ALA A 121 1.09 -15.69 -2.73
N LEU A 122 1.92 -14.65 -2.59
CA LEU A 122 2.42 -13.87 -3.72
C LEU A 122 3.65 -14.52 -4.40
N ALA A 123 4.54 -15.13 -3.61
CA ALA A 123 5.81 -15.70 -4.08
C ALA A 123 5.64 -16.67 -5.27
N PRO A 124 4.69 -17.62 -5.28
CA PRO A 124 4.48 -18.49 -6.43
C PRO A 124 4.06 -17.75 -7.70
N LEU A 125 3.41 -16.59 -7.58
CA LEU A 125 2.86 -15.83 -8.71
C LEU A 125 3.93 -14.94 -9.37
N ILE A 126 4.81 -14.34 -8.58
CA ILE A 126 5.74 -13.31 -9.08
C ILE A 126 7.18 -13.77 -9.23
N LEU A 127 7.63 -14.74 -8.43
CA LEU A 127 9.03 -15.16 -8.43
C LEU A 127 9.42 -15.91 -9.71
N PRO A 128 10.66 -15.72 -10.18
CA PRO A 128 11.20 -16.49 -11.29
C PRO A 128 11.36 -17.97 -10.91
N TRP A 129 11.45 -18.83 -11.92
CA TRP A 129 11.60 -20.28 -11.71
C TRP A 129 12.89 -20.65 -10.97
N SER A 130 13.98 -19.91 -11.19
CA SER A 130 15.25 -20.09 -10.47
C SER A 130 15.06 -19.97 -8.95
N GLU A 131 14.43 -18.90 -8.49
CA GLU A 131 14.16 -18.64 -7.07
C GLU A 131 13.22 -19.69 -6.46
N LYS A 132 12.19 -20.11 -7.21
CA LYS A 132 11.26 -21.16 -6.79
C LYS A 132 11.99 -22.48 -6.55
N LEU A 133 12.92 -22.85 -7.42
CA LEU A 133 13.71 -24.08 -7.29
C LEU A 133 14.65 -24.03 -6.09
N VAL A 134 15.34 -22.91 -5.87
CA VAL A 134 16.21 -22.71 -4.69
C VAL A 134 15.40 -22.82 -3.40
N TYR A 135 14.25 -22.14 -3.34
CA TYR A 135 13.37 -22.20 -2.18
C TYR A 135 12.82 -23.61 -1.93
N ALA A 136 12.36 -24.31 -2.97
CA ALA A 136 11.88 -25.68 -2.87
C ALA A 136 12.99 -26.64 -2.41
N GLY A 137 14.20 -26.51 -2.97
CA GLY A 137 15.37 -27.29 -2.58
C GLY A 137 15.75 -27.08 -1.11
N ASN A 138 15.80 -25.83 -0.64
CA ASN A 138 16.05 -25.50 0.77
C ASN A 138 15.00 -26.15 1.69
N LYS A 139 13.72 -26.09 1.32
CA LYS A 139 12.63 -26.68 2.09
C LYS A 139 12.71 -28.21 2.14
N ILE A 140 13.07 -28.87 1.04
CA ILE A 140 13.29 -30.32 0.98
C ILE A 140 14.51 -30.71 1.84
N ALA A 141 15.63 -30.02 1.69
CA ALA A 141 16.84 -30.24 2.48
C ALA A 141 16.57 -30.12 4.00
N ARG A 142 15.78 -29.13 4.41
CA ARG A 142 15.41 -28.97 5.83
C ARG A 142 14.40 -30.01 6.31
N LYS A 143 13.35 -30.29 5.53
CA LYS A 143 12.23 -31.12 6.00
C LYS A 143 12.48 -32.62 5.84
N VAL A 144 13.12 -33.02 4.74
CA VAL A 144 13.39 -34.43 4.40
C VAL A 144 14.76 -34.84 4.92
N PHE A 145 15.79 -34.04 4.63
CA PHE A 145 17.17 -34.37 5.00
C PHE A 145 17.57 -33.86 6.39
N LYS A 146 16.68 -33.18 7.12
CA LYS A 146 16.92 -32.56 8.44
C LYS A 146 18.21 -31.73 8.50
N ALA A 147 18.63 -31.16 7.36
CA ALA A 147 19.84 -30.39 7.25
C ALA A 147 19.72 -29.11 8.10
N LYS A 148 20.75 -28.81 8.91
CA LYS A 148 20.83 -27.57 9.70
C LYS A 148 21.26 -26.38 8.82
N ILE A 149 20.58 -26.19 7.70
CA ILE A 149 20.76 -25.03 6.84
C ILE A 149 19.78 -23.92 7.25
N PRO A 150 20.19 -22.63 7.16
CA PRO A 150 19.29 -21.52 7.43
C PRO A 150 18.10 -21.54 6.46
N GLU A 151 16.96 -21.05 6.94
CA GLU A 151 15.77 -20.88 6.09
C GLU A 151 16.06 -19.88 4.99
N TYR A 152 15.90 -20.30 3.74
CA TYR A 152 16.08 -19.41 2.60
C TYR A 152 14.85 -18.52 2.42
N THR A 153 15.05 -17.21 2.51
CA THR A 153 14.04 -16.22 2.12
C THR A 153 14.23 -15.91 0.64
N PRO A 154 13.21 -16.12 -0.21
CA PRO A 154 13.32 -15.81 -1.64
C PRO A 154 13.69 -14.36 -1.89
N ASP A 155 14.54 -14.12 -2.89
CA ASP A 155 14.90 -12.75 -3.24
C ASP A 155 13.83 -12.10 -4.12
N PHE A 156 12.97 -11.31 -3.49
CA PHE A 156 11.91 -10.57 -4.17
C PHE A 156 12.44 -9.47 -5.10
N LYS A 157 13.69 -9.01 -4.92
CA LYS A 157 14.32 -8.01 -5.81
C LYS A 157 14.56 -8.58 -7.20
N MET A 158 14.59 -9.91 -7.36
CA MET A 158 14.65 -10.57 -8.67
C MET A 158 13.32 -10.51 -9.42
N ALA A 159 12.21 -10.25 -8.73
CA ALA A 159 10.86 -10.27 -9.29
C ALA A 159 10.22 -8.88 -9.38
N VAL A 160 10.69 -7.92 -8.57
CA VAL A 160 10.13 -6.59 -8.37
C VAL A 160 11.27 -5.58 -8.29
N ASP A 161 11.13 -4.48 -9.03
CA ASP A 161 12.12 -3.41 -9.12
C ASP A 161 11.90 -2.33 -8.05
N HIS A 162 10.63 -2.05 -7.70
CA HIS A 162 10.28 -0.98 -6.77
C HIS A 162 9.31 -1.41 -5.66
N PHE A 163 9.46 -0.84 -4.47
CA PHE A 163 8.67 -1.19 -3.28
C PHE A 163 7.95 0.05 -2.72
N ALA A 164 6.62 0.10 -2.89
CA ALA A 164 5.75 1.13 -2.34
C ALA A 164 4.96 0.57 -1.14
N MET A 165 5.59 0.59 0.02
CA MET A 165 5.10 0.03 1.26
C MET A 165 4.40 1.11 2.09
N HIS A 166 3.38 0.74 2.86
CA HIS A 166 2.69 1.68 3.74
C HIS A 166 3.60 2.10 4.90
N PRO A 167 4.04 3.36 4.98
CA PRO A 167 4.82 3.85 6.10
C PRO A 167 3.93 4.12 7.32
N GLY A 168 3.49 3.05 8.00
CA GLY A 168 2.70 3.17 9.22
C GLY A 168 3.47 3.83 10.38
N GLY A 169 4.79 3.79 10.31
CA GLY A 169 5.76 4.39 11.22
C GLY A 169 7.16 3.87 10.96
N LYS A 170 8.19 4.54 11.48
CA LYS A 170 9.61 4.15 11.27
C LYS A 170 9.88 2.68 11.61
N ALA A 171 9.36 2.18 12.73
CA ALA A 171 9.54 0.79 13.15
C ALA A 171 8.93 -0.22 12.17
N VAL A 172 7.82 0.12 11.50
CA VAL A 172 7.19 -0.73 10.49
C VAL A 172 8.08 -0.79 9.25
N ILE A 173 8.57 0.37 8.77
CA ILE A 173 9.48 0.45 7.62
C ILE A 173 10.75 -0.38 7.90
N ASP A 174 11.38 -0.19 9.06
CA ASP A 174 12.60 -0.92 9.46
C ASP A 174 12.35 -2.44 9.55
N THR A 175 11.17 -2.85 10.00
CA THR A 175 10.79 -4.27 10.08
C THR A 175 10.62 -4.87 8.68
N MET A 176 9.99 -4.15 7.76
CA MET A 176 9.79 -4.60 6.38
C MET A 176 11.10 -4.68 5.61
N GLU A 177 11.97 -3.68 5.75
CA GLU A 177 13.30 -3.65 5.13
C GLU A 177 14.11 -4.88 5.54
N LYS A 178 14.10 -5.22 6.84
CA LYS A 178 14.76 -6.43 7.36
C LYS A 178 14.09 -7.72 6.89
N ALA A 179 12.76 -7.80 6.94
CA ALA A 179 12.02 -9.01 6.58
C ALA A 179 12.16 -9.38 5.10
N LEU A 180 12.26 -8.37 4.22
CA LEU A 180 12.40 -8.54 2.77
C LEU A 180 13.85 -8.44 2.28
N ALA A 181 14.83 -8.26 3.18
CA ALA A 181 16.23 -8.05 2.85
C ALA A 181 16.45 -6.96 1.77
N LEU A 182 15.75 -5.84 1.93
CA LEU A 182 15.80 -4.70 1.02
C LEU A 182 17.05 -3.86 1.25
N SER A 183 17.57 -3.26 0.18
CA SER A 183 18.63 -2.25 0.30
C SER A 183 18.05 -0.91 0.77
N PRO A 184 18.89 0.00 1.32
CA PRO A 184 18.46 1.33 1.72
C PRO A 184 17.79 2.12 0.60
N GLU A 185 18.20 1.90 -0.66
CA GLU A 185 17.62 2.54 -1.84
C GLU A 185 16.17 2.13 -2.09
N HIS A 186 15.82 0.86 -1.87
CA HIS A 186 14.44 0.38 -1.97
C HIS A 186 13.56 0.92 -0.82
N ALA A 187 14.15 1.14 0.35
CA ALA A 187 13.45 1.68 1.51
C ALA A 187 13.28 3.21 1.46
N GLN A 188 14.16 3.91 0.73
CA GLN A 188 14.23 5.37 0.68
C GLN A 188 12.89 6.04 0.30
N PRO A 189 12.12 5.58 -0.71
CA PRO A 189 10.86 6.24 -1.07
C PRO A 189 9.84 6.20 0.07
N ASN A 190 9.81 5.10 0.82
CA ASN A 190 8.91 4.90 1.95
C ASN A 190 9.31 5.79 3.13
N ARG A 191 10.62 5.94 3.38
CA ARG A 191 11.16 6.85 4.41
C ARG A 191 10.89 8.30 4.04
N ALA A 192 11.19 8.71 2.81
CA ALA A 192 10.97 10.07 2.34
C ALA A 192 9.49 10.46 2.38
N ALA A 193 8.59 9.56 1.94
CA ALA A 193 7.14 9.77 2.06
C ALA A 193 6.71 9.94 3.52
N PHE A 194 7.23 9.12 4.43
CA PHE A 194 6.94 9.23 5.86
C PHE A 194 7.49 10.51 6.49
N GLU A 195 8.72 10.89 6.16
CA GLU A 195 9.37 12.08 6.71
C GLU A 195 8.67 13.36 6.24
N ARG A 196 8.31 13.43 4.96
CA ARG A 196 7.61 14.59 4.39
C ARG A 196 6.14 14.64 4.78
N PHE A 197 5.42 13.54 4.64
CA PHE A 197 3.95 13.53 4.75
C PHE A 197 3.42 12.81 5.98
N GLY A 198 4.26 12.19 6.80
CA GLY A 198 3.82 11.33 7.91
C GLY A 198 3.02 10.12 7.42
N ASN A 199 2.24 9.54 8.33
CA ASN A 199 1.23 8.55 7.98
C ASN A 199 -0.02 9.26 7.47
N THR A 200 -0.31 9.16 6.17
CA THR A 200 -1.54 9.69 5.53
C THR A 200 -2.58 8.58 5.31
N SER A 201 -2.62 7.60 6.22
CA SER A 201 -3.48 6.42 6.14
C SER A 201 -3.33 5.69 4.79
N SER A 202 -4.44 5.36 4.11
CA SER A 202 -4.43 4.56 2.88
C SER A 202 -3.74 5.23 1.70
N SER A 203 -3.57 6.56 1.75
CA SER A 203 -2.87 7.33 0.73
C SER A 203 -1.34 7.24 0.82
N SER A 204 -0.81 6.74 1.93
CA SER A 204 0.64 6.75 2.18
C SER A 204 1.45 5.95 1.16
N THR A 205 0.89 4.85 0.64
CA THR A 205 1.55 4.04 -0.40
C THR A 205 1.67 4.79 -1.73
N TRP A 206 0.70 5.67 -2.04
CA TRP A 206 0.73 6.51 -3.25
C TRP A 206 1.78 7.62 -3.14
N TYR A 207 2.05 8.15 -1.94
CA TYR A 207 3.17 9.08 -1.74
C TYR A 207 4.52 8.40 -1.91
N ALA A 208 4.69 7.16 -1.43
CA ALA A 208 5.90 6.38 -1.70
C ALA A 208 6.06 6.05 -3.19
N TRP A 209 4.95 5.69 -3.87
CA TRP A 209 4.95 5.47 -5.32
C TRP A 209 5.34 6.73 -6.09
N SER A 210 4.68 7.86 -5.83
CA SER A 210 4.97 9.12 -6.52
C SER A 210 6.42 9.58 -6.28
N HIS A 211 7.02 9.23 -5.14
CA HIS A 211 8.45 9.44 -4.91
C HIS A 211 9.30 8.59 -5.87
N ILE A 212 8.97 7.31 -6.04
CA ILE A 212 9.65 6.42 -7.01
C ILE A 212 9.56 7.05 -8.41
N GLU A 213 8.37 7.44 -8.86
CA GLU A 213 8.19 8.06 -10.18
C GLU A 213 8.99 9.36 -10.34
N SER A 214 9.06 10.16 -9.28
CA SER A 214 9.68 11.48 -9.32
C SER A 214 11.20 11.48 -9.28
N PHE A 215 11.80 10.51 -8.56
CA PHE A 215 13.24 10.52 -8.26
C PHE A 215 14.00 9.31 -8.79
N GLN A 216 13.33 8.15 -8.94
CA GLN A 216 13.93 6.94 -9.51
C GLN A 216 13.54 6.77 -10.98
N GLY A 217 12.32 7.20 -11.33
CA GLY A 217 11.68 6.88 -12.60
C GLY A 217 11.22 5.42 -12.63
N ILE A 218 10.23 5.13 -13.49
CA ILE A 218 9.76 3.76 -13.72
C ILE A 218 9.80 3.48 -15.22
N LYS A 219 10.57 2.48 -15.65
CA LYS A 219 10.70 2.09 -17.06
C LYS A 219 9.62 1.10 -17.45
N ARG A 220 9.27 1.10 -18.74
CA ARG A 220 8.36 0.11 -19.30
C ARG A 220 8.86 -1.31 -19.01
N GLY A 221 7.98 -2.13 -18.43
CA GLY A 221 8.23 -3.53 -18.12
C GLY A 221 8.65 -3.79 -16.68
N GLU A 222 9.16 -2.77 -15.97
CA GLU A 222 9.50 -2.84 -14.55
C GLU A 222 8.25 -3.08 -13.70
N ARG A 223 8.47 -3.66 -12.53
CA ARG A 223 7.43 -4.09 -11.61
C ARG A 223 7.54 -3.34 -10.29
N LEU A 224 6.39 -2.92 -9.78
CA LEU A 224 6.28 -2.23 -8.50
C LEU A 224 5.37 -3.04 -7.58
N TRP A 225 5.84 -3.31 -6.37
CA TRP A 225 5.04 -3.96 -5.33
C TRP A 225 4.50 -2.93 -4.36
N GLN A 226 3.19 -2.76 -4.40
CA GLN A 226 2.43 -1.93 -3.46
C GLN A 226 1.96 -2.80 -2.30
N LEU A 227 2.25 -2.39 -1.07
CA LEU A 227 2.04 -3.21 0.12
C LEU A 227 1.48 -2.35 1.25
N ALA A 228 0.31 -2.72 1.78
CA ALA A 228 -0.34 -1.99 2.85
C ALA A 228 -0.77 -2.90 4.00
N PHE A 229 -0.74 -2.34 5.21
CA PHE A 229 -1.27 -2.99 6.41
C PHE A 229 -2.52 -2.25 6.89
N GLY A 230 -3.56 -2.99 7.23
CA GLY A 230 -4.84 -2.44 7.68
C GLY A 230 -5.20 -2.85 9.11
N SER A 231 -6.34 -2.35 9.58
CA SER A 231 -6.93 -2.77 10.85
C SER A 231 -7.19 -4.28 10.87
N GLY A 232 -7.01 -4.91 12.04
CA GLY A 232 -7.01 -6.37 12.17
C GLY A 232 -5.72 -7.04 11.65
N PHE A 233 -4.65 -6.27 11.43
CA PHE A 233 -3.35 -6.71 10.90
C PHE A 233 -3.45 -7.57 9.64
N LYS A 234 -4.29 -7.11 8.71
CA LYS A 234 -4.35 -7.64 7.35
C LYS A 234 -3.22 -7.04 6.53
N CYS A 235 -2.60 -7.85 5.69
CA CYS A 235 -1.56 -7.44 4.75
C CYS A 235 -2.10 -7.61 3.34
N ASN A 236 -2.32 -6.50 2.66
CA ASN A 236 -2.84 -6.44 1.30
C ASN A 236 -1.71 -6.01 0.37
N SER A 237 -1.61 -6.67 -0.78
CA SER A 237 -0.56 -6.42 -1.76
C SER A 237 -1.10 -6.37 -3.17
N ALA A 238 -0.55 -5.48 -3.98
CA ALA A 238 -0.73 -5.48 -5.42
C ALA A 238 0.65 -5.40 -6.10
N VAL A 239 0.82 -6.15 -7.19
CA VAL A 239 2.03 -6.09 -8.01
C VAL A 239 1.67 -5.53 -9.37
N TRP A 240 2.31 -4.42 -9.70
CA TRP A 240 2.06 -3.63 -10.88
C TRP A 240 3.14 -3.87 -11.91
N ARG A 241 2.77 -3.77 -13.18
CA ARG A 241 3.73 -3.76 -14.28
C ARG A 241 3.60 -2.46 -15.06
N ALA A 242 4.69 -1.73 -15.19
CA ALA A 242 4.74 -0.50 -15.95
C ALA A 242 4.50 -0.78 -17.44
N LEU A 243 3.42 -0.24 -17.99
CA LEU A 243 3.10 -0.37 -19.42
C LEU A 243 3.85 0.64 -20.28
N LYS A 244 4.29 1.75 -19.68
CA LYS A 244 5.03 2.84 -20.30
C LYS A 244 6.11 3.31 -19.33
N THR A 245 7.16 3.92 -19.88
CA THR A 245 8.17 4.60 -19.08
C THR A 245 7.59 5.92 -18.57
N ASN A 246 7.69 6.15 -17.27
CA ASN A 246 7.31 7.38 -16.60
C ASN A 246 8.55 8.01 -15.95
N LEU A 247 8.91 9.20 -16.43
CA LEU A 247 9.98 10.04 -15.87
C LEU A 247 9.42 11.38 -15.37
N HIS A 248 8.09 11.49 -15.28
CA HIS A 248 7.42 12.71 -14.88
C HIS A 248 7.53 12.90 -13.37
N ARG A 249 7.91 14.10 -12.95
CA ARG A 249 7.96 14.47 -11.53
C ARG A 249 6.55 14.78 -11.03
N HIS A 250 6.09 14.06 -10.02
CA HIS A 250 4.75 14.21 -9.48
C HIS A 250 4.63 15.50 -8.66
N ASP A 251 3.51 16.23 -8.79
CA ASP A 251 3.29 17.55 -8.17
C ASP A 251 3.47 17.55 -6.64
N ALA A 252 3.09 16.44 -5.98
CA ALA A 252 3.36 16.24 -4.55
C ALA A 252 4.85 16.46 -4.15
N TRP A 253 5.78 16.31 -5.10
CA TRP A 253 7.22 16.41 -4.90
C TRP A 253 7.86 17.59 -5.67
N THR A 254 7.08 18.46 -6.32
CA THR A 254 7.58 19.62 -7.06
C THR A 254 7.87 20.82 -6.17
N ASP A 255 7.26 20.91 -4.99
CA ASP A 255 7.56 21.96 -4.04
C ASP A 255 8.88 21.67 -3.32
N GLN A 256 9.99 22.05 -3.95
CA GLN A 256 11.06 22.69 -3.20
C GLN A 256 10.55 24.10 -2.88
N CYS A 257 10.17 24.36 -1.63
CA CYS A 257 10.31 25.72 -1.13
C CYS A 257 11.79 26.07 -1.34
N SER A 258 12.06 26.94 -2.30
CA SER A 258 13.27 27.74 -2.33
C SER A 258 13.38 28.39 -0.95
N CYS A 259 14.29 27.86 -0.13
CA CYS A 259 14.79 28.55 1.05
C CYS A 259 15.49 29.85 0.63
#